data_AF-A0A379LS37-F1
#
_entry.id   AF-A0A379LS37-F1
#
_cell.length_a   1.000
_cell.length_b   1.000
_cell.length_c   1.000
_cell.angle_alpha   90.00
_cell.angle_beta   90.00
_cell.angle_gamma   90.00
#
_symmetry.space_group_name_H-M   'P 1'
#
loop_
_entity.id
_entity.type
_entity.pdbx_description
1 polymer ?
#
loop_
_entity_poly.entity_id
_entity_poly.type
_entity_poly.pdbx_seq_one_letter_code
_entity_poly.pdbx_strand_id
1 'polypeptide(L)'
;MGPDTLNGEEAAAAWQQLLGRPVIYGGDNPDAFEANMAEFMPRWMAYEMRLMAERYVSDGMIPQEGDRERLVTLPGRPLHTYRDFITVLAGE
;
A
#
# COMPACT_ATOMS: atom_id res chain seq x y z
N MET A 1 -4.62 3.02 -5.70
CA MET A 1 -5.25 3.74 -6.82
C MET A 1 -5.15 5.25 -6.63
N GLY A 2 -3.95 5.80 -6.87
CA GLY A 2 -3.76 7.18 -7.33
C GLY A 2 -3.57 7.17 -8.85
N PRO A 3 -3.05 8.25 -9.47
CA PRO A 3 -2.74 8.25 -10.90
C PRO A 3 -1.69 7.19 -11.28
N ASP A 4 -0.81 6.83 -10.34
CA ASP A 4 0.28 5.88 -10.54
C ASP A 4 -0.10 4.47 -10.02
N THR A 5 0.28 3.44 -10.78
CA THR A 5 0.33 2.06 -10.29
C THR A 5 1.72 1.85 -9.69
N LEU A 6 1.80 1.54 -8.39
CA LEU A 6 3.07 1.33 -7.70
C LEU A 6 3.15 -0.10 -7.19
N ASN A 7 4.31 -0.73 -7.33
CA ASN A 7 4.66 -1.97 -6.65
C ASN A 7 5.38 -1.69 -5.31
N GLY A 8 5.65 -2.76 -4.56
CA GLY A 8 6.27 -2.66 -3.23
C GLY A 8 7.66 -2.03 -3.22
N GLU A 9 8.47 -2.28 -4.25
CA GLU A 9 9.81 -1.68 -4.39
C GLU A 9 9.74 -0.19 -4.68
N GLU A 10 8.83 0.22 -5.57
CA GLU A 10 8.62 1.63 -5.91
C GLU A 10 8.10 2.42 -4.70
N ALA A 11 7.23 1.81 -3.90
CA ALA A 11 6.76 2.40 -2.65
C ALA A 11 7.91 2.56 -1.63
N ALA A 12 8.75 1.53 -1.44
CA ALA A 12 9.90 1.59 -0.56
C ALA A 12 10.91 2.66 -1.00
N ALA A 13 11.18 2.75 -2.31
CA ALA A 13 12.05 3.77 -2.88
C ALA A 13 11.52 5.19 -2.64
N ALA A 14 10.21 5.42 -2.79
CA ALA A 14 9.59 6.72 -2.50
C ALA A 14 9.77 7.13 -1.02
N TRP A 15 9.60 6.17 -0.11
CA TRP A 15 9.83 6.40 1.32
C TRP A 15 11.31 6.66 1.65
N GLN A 16 12.24 5.92 1.03
CA GLN A 16 13.66 6.17 1.20
C GLN A 16 14.06 7.57 0.72
N GLN A 17 13.54 8.01 -0.43
CA GLN A 17 13.77 9.36 -0.95
C GLN A 17 13.23 10.44 -0.01
N LEU A 18 12.04 10.23 0.57
CA LEU A 18 11.43 11.20 1.48
C LEU A 18 12.14 11.25 2.84
N LEU A 19 12.45 10.10 3.43
CA LEU A 19 12.99 10.02 4.80
C LEU A 19 14.51 10.15 4.87
N GLY A 20 15.22 10.04 3.75
CA GLY A 20 16.69 10.09 3.70
C GLY A 20 17.38 8.92 4.42
N ARG A 21 16.67 7.82 4.68
CA ARG A 21 17.19 6.61 5.33
C ARG A 21 16.86 5.36 4.52
N PRO A 22 17.64 4.27 4.64
CA PRO A 22 17.34 3.02 3.95
C PRO A 22 15.95 2.51 4.31
N VAL A 23 15.12 2.27 3.30
CA VAL A 23 13.81 1.61 3.42
C VAL A 23 13.79 0.48 2.40
N ILE A 24 13.61 -0.74 2.88
CA ILE A 24 13.67 -1.95 2.05
C ILE A 24 12.27 -2.55 1.99
N TYR A 25 11.86 -2.97 0.80
CA TYR A 25 10.64 -3.76 0.66
C TYR A 25 10.84 -5.13 1.32
N GLY A 26 10.01 -5.46 2.32
CA GLY A 26 10.12 -6.71 3.09
C GLY A 26 9.72 -7.97 2.31
N GLY A 27 9.26 -7.82 1.07
CA GLY A 27 8.80 -8.91 0.21
C GLY A 27 7.35 -9.29 0.46
N ASP A 28 6.89 -10.24 -0.34
CA ASP A 28 5.51 -10.71 -0.37
C ASP A 28 5.36 -12.02 0.41
N ASN A 29 5.73 -12.02 1.70
CA ASN A 29 5.58 -13.18 2.57
C ASN A 29 4.45 -12.98 3.61
N PRO A 30 3.24 -13.49 3.33
CA PRO A 30 2.09 -13.36 4.23
C PRO A 30 2.29 -14.03 5.58
N ASP A 31 3.08 -15.11 5.66
CA ASP A 31 3.33 -15.81 6.93
C ASP A 31 4.19 -14.96 7.88
N ALA A 32 5.21 -14.29 7.35
CA ALA A 32 6.03 -13.34 8.11
C ALA A 32 5.21 -12.11 8.55
N PHE A 33 4.27 -11.68 7.70
CA PHE A 33 3.34 -10.60 8.00
C PHE A 33 2.38 -10.97 9.15
N GLU A 34 1.78 -12.17 9.13
CA GLU A 34 0.95 -12.67 10.23
C GLU A 34 1.73 -12.73 11.54
N ALA A 35 2.94 -13.30 11.50
CA ALA A 35 3.78 -13.44 12.69
C ALA A 35 4.09 -12.08 13.34
N ASN A 36 4.38 -11.06 12.53
CA ASN A 36 4.61 -9.70 13.02
C ASN A 36 3.33 -9.05 13.57
N MET A 37 2.20 -9.19 12.87
CA MET A 37 0.92 -8.67 13.33
C MET A 37 0.43 -9.29 14.64
N ALA A 38 0.64 -10.60 14.81
CA ALA A 38 0.24 -11.34 16.00
C ALA A 38 0.99 -10.90 17.27
N GLU A 39 2.06 -10.12 17.14
CA GLU A 39 2.77 -9.52 18.28
C GLU A 39 1.94 -8.43 18.97
N PHE A 40 1.10 -7.70 18.23
CA PHE A 40 0.34 -6.56 18.75
C PHE A 40 -1.18 -6.61 18.48
N MET A 41 -1.68 -7.63 17.77
CA MET A 41 -3.11 -7.85 17.52
C MET A 41 -3.58 -9.24 17.94
N PRO A 42 -4.89 -9.44 18.20
CA PRO A 42 -5.45 -10.76 18.41
C PRO A 42 -5.15 -11.70 17.23
N ARG A 43 -4.78 -12.95 17.52
CA ARG A 43 -4.35 -13.93 16.51
C ARG A 43 -5.35 -14.14 15.37
N TRP A 44 -6.65 -14.12 15.66
CA TRP A 44 -7.68 -14.24 14.62
C TRP A 44 -7.64 -13.07 13.64
N MET A 45 -7.34 -11.85 14.10
CA MET A 45 -7.25 -10.66 13.26
C MET A 45 -5.97 -10.68 12.41
N ALA A 46 -4.85 -11.14 12.97
CA ALA A 46 -3.62 -11.35 12.21
C ALA A 46 -3.83 -12.38 11.07
N TYR A 47 -4.55 -13.47 11.35
CA TYR A 47 -4.90 -14.48 10.35
C TYR A 47 -5.78 -13.91 9.23
N GLU A 48 -6.82 -13.15 9.55
CA GLU A 48 -7.68 -12.50 8.54
C GLU A 48 -6.87 -11.53 7.66
N MET A 49 -5.95 -10.77 8.25
CA MET A 49 -5.09 -9.85 7.52
C MET A 49 -4.10 -10.58 6.61
N ARG A 50 -3.61 -11.77 7.01
CA ARG A 50 -2.82 -12.65 6.14
C ARG A 50 -3.59 -13.07 4.90
N LEU A 51 -4.84 -13.51 5.05
CA LEU A 51 -5.68 -13.92 3.93
C LEU A 51 -5.92 -12.76 2.94
N MET A 52 -6.14 -11.57 3.46
CA MET A 52 -6.25 -10.35 2.65
C MET A 52 -4.95 -10.05 1.90
N ALA A 53 -3.80 -10.12 2.58
CA ALA A 53 -2.49 -9.89 2.00
C ALA A 53 -2.14 -10.91 0.91
N GLU A 54 -2.39 -12.22 1.15
CA GLU A 54 -2.22 -13.29 0.16
C GLU A 54 -2.96 -12.99 -1.15
N ARG A 55 -4.20 -12.51 -1.03
CA ARG A 55 -5.00 -12.17 -2.18
C ARG A 55 -4.48 -10.93 -2.91
N TYR A 56 -4.03 -9.91 -2.18
CA TYR A 56 -3.43 -8.73 -2.81
C TYR A 56 -2.13 -9.02 -3.54
N VAL A 57 -1.30 -9.91 -2.97
CA VAL A 57 -0.06 -10.37 -3.60
C VAL A 57 -0.35 -11.19 -4.86
N SER A 58 -1.37 -12.07 -4.80
CA SER A 58 -1.67 -13.01 -5.88
C SER A 58 -2.45 -12.39 -7.04
N ASP A 59 -3.49 -11.61 -6.74
CA ASP A 59 -4.37 -10.99 -7.74
C ASP A 59 -3.83 -9.62 -8.22
N GLY A 60 -2.96 -8.99 -7.41
CA GLY A 60 -2.50 -7.61 -7.61
C GLY A 60 -3.58 -6.58 -7.27
N MET A 61 -3.17 -5.38 -6.83
CA MET A 61 -4.07 -4.24 -6.64
C MET A 61 -4.30 -3.46 -7.95
N ILE A 62 -4.65 -4.18 -9.02
CA ILE A 62 -4.81 -3.60 -10.36
C ILE A 62 -6.26 -3.16 -10.53
N PRO A 63 -6.52 -1.88 -10.82
CA PRO A 63 -7.87 -1.41 -11.10
C PRO A 63 -8.44 -1.93 -12.41
N GLN A 64 -9.75 -1.92 -12.52
CA GLN A 64 -10.42 -2.14 -13.79
C GLN A 64 -10.34 -0.87 -14.66
N GLU A 65 -10.46 -1.06 -15.98
CA GLU A 65 -10.55 0.05 -16.93
C GLU A 65 -11.79 0.92 -16.59
N GLY A 66 -11.61 2.23 -16.48
CA GLY A 66 -12.68 3.15 -16.10
C GLY A 66 -12.77 3.47 -14.59
N ASP A 67 -12.07 2.74 -13.71
CA ASP A 67 -12.12 3.00 -12.26
C ASP A 67 -11.48 4.33 -11.88
N ARG A 68 -10.40 4.72 -12.58
CA ARG A 68 -9.72 6.01 -12.35
C ARG A 68 -10.64 7.17 -12.73
N GLU A 69 -11.25 7.09 -13.90
CA GLU A 69 -12.15 8.09 -14.45
C GLU A 69 -13.36 8.27 -13.52
N ARG A 70 -13.92 7.17 -13.02
CA ARG A 70 -15.00 7.21 -12.02
C ARG A 70 -14.57 7.89 -10.73
N LEU A 71 -13.40 7.54 -10.20
CA LEU A 71 -12.87 8.11 -8.95
C LEU A 71 -12.46 9.58 -9.09
N VAL A 72 -12.15 10.07 -10.28
CA VAL A 72 -11.93 11.51 -10.56
C VAL A 72 -13.27 12.24 -10.71
N THR A 73 -14.24 11.63 -11.39
CA THR A 73 -15.53 12.25 -11.71
C THR A 73 -16.39 12.46 -10.47
N LEU A 74 -16.40 11.50 -9.53
CA LEU A 74 -17.23 11.54 -8.33
C LEU A 74 -16.92 12.74 -7.40
N PRO A 75 -15.66 13.00 -7.02
CA PRO A 75 -15.29 14.14 -6.18
C PRO A 75 -14.96 15.42 -6.98
N GLY A 76 -14.89 15.36 -8.31
CA GLY A 76 -14.61 16.53 -9.16
C GLY A 76 -13.20 17.11 -9.04
N ARG A 77 -12.23 16.32 -8.55
CA ARG A 77 -10.83 16.72 -8.35
C ARG A 77 -9.87 15.62 -8.79
N PRO A 78 -8.63 15.95 -9.20
CA PRO A 78 -7.63 14.94 -9.52
C PRO A 78 -7.31 14.08 -8.29
N LEU A 79 -6.95 12.82 -8.54
CA LEU A 79 -6.48 11.92 -7.49
C LEU A 79 -5.11 12.40 -6.96
N HIS A 80 -4.93 12.31 -5.65
CA HIS A 80 -3.64 12.59 -5.04
C HIS A 80 -2.59 11.58 -5.50
N THR A 81 -1.37 12.06 -5.74
CA THR A 81 -0.24 11.18 -6.02
C THR A 81 0.18 10.47 -4.72
N TYR A 82 0.79 9.30 -4.85
CA TYR A 82 1.33 8.60 -3.68
C TYR A 82 2.40 9.43 -2.96
N ARG A 83 3.18 10.24 -3.71
CA ARG A 83 4.19 11.13 -3.14
C ARG A 83 3.60 12.24 -2.28
N ASP A 84 2.53 12.87 -2.75
CA ASP A 84 1.83 13.90 -1.96
C ASP A 84 1.31 13.30 -0.66
N PHE A 85 0.75 12.09 -0.73
CA PHE A 85 0.25 11.36 0.44
C PHE A 85 1.33 11.10 1.49
N ILE A 86 2.47 10.50 1.10
CA ILE A 86 3.56 10.21 2.06
C ILE A 86 4.21 11.49 2.62
N THR A 87 4.22 12.58 1.85
CA THR A 87 4.74 13.88 2.29
C THR A 87 3.89 14.47 3.40
N VAL A 88 2.56 14.41 3.27
CA VAL A 88 1.63 14.84 4.33
C VAL A 88 1.81 13.94 5.57
N LEU A 89 1.84 12.62 5.38
CA LEU A 89 1.92 11.66 6.49
C LEU A 89 3.22 11.77 7.29
N ALA A 90 4.35 12.07 6.64
CA ALA A 90 5.63 12.24 7.33
C ALA A 90 5.78 13.61 8.03
N GLY A 91 4.90 14.56 7.72
CA GLY A 91 4.86 15.89 8.32
C GLY A 91 3.95 16.02 9.54
N GLU A 92 3.14 15.00 9.85
CA GLU A 92 2.34 14.88 11.09
C GLU A 92 3.17 14.26 12.23
#